data_AF-A0A5M6IN32-F1
#
_entry.id   AF-A0A5M6IN32-F1
#
_cell.length_a   1.000
_cell.length_b   1.000
_cell.length_c   1.000
_cell.angle_alpha   90.00
_cell.angle_beta   90.00
_cell.angle_gamma   90.00
#
_symmetry.space_group_name_H-M   'P 1'
#
loop_
_entity.id
_entity.type
_entity.pdbx_description
1 polymer ?
#
loop_
_entity_poly.entity_id
_entity_poly.type
_entity_poly.pdbx_seq_one_letter_code
_entity_poly.pdbx_strand_id
1 'polypeptide(L)' 'MASFRKGQRVSVTRKGKTVEGKFVGEEDAGAGRGGGIWIEVDLGEGKTTRARPAQVSAA' A
#
# COMPACT_ATOMS: atom_id res chain seq x y z
N MET A 1 6.78 -11.47 6.23
CA MET A 1 5.98 -10.33 5.72
C MET A 1 4.53 -10.56 6.09
N ALA A 2 3.83 -9.53 6.56
CA ALA A 2 2.38 -9.58 6.68
C ALA A 2 1.80 -9.53 5.26
N SER A 3 1.49 -10.69 4.68
CA SER A 3 0.84 -10.80 3.38
C SER A 3 -0.60 -10.33 3.54
N PHE A 4 -0.87 -9.07 3.21
CA PHE A 4 -2.22 -8.53 3.22
C PHE A 4 -3.08 -9.29 2.21
N ARG A 5 -4.35 -9.53 2.55
CA ARG A 5 -5.30 -10.18 1.65
C ARG A 5 -5.93 -9.15 0.73
N LYS A 6 -6.13 -9.46 -0.55
CA LYS A 6 -6.85 -8.58 -1.48
C LYS A 6 -8.24 -8.25 -0.92
N GLY A 7 -8.57 -6.96 -0.86
CA GLY A 7 -9.79 -6.42 -0.26
C GLY A 7 -9.73 -6.22 1.25
N GLN A 8 -8.64 -6.59 1.93
CA GLN A 8 -8.45 -6.33 3.36
C GLN A 8 -8.33 -4.82 3.61
N ARG A 9 -8.96 -4.33 4.68
CA ARG A 9 -8.77 -2.96 5.15
C ARG A 9 -7.33 -2.77 5.63
N VAL A 10 -6.68 -1.75 5.10
CA VAL A 10 -5.32 -1.36 5.46
C VAL A 10 -5.26 0.14 5.61
N SER A 11 -4.32 0.60 6.42
CA SER A 11 -4.01 2.01 6.60
C SER A 11 -2.62 2.30 6.02
N VAL A 12 -2.52 3.42 5.33
CA VAL A 12 -1.29 3.91 4.71
C VAL A 12 -0.84 5.17 5.44
N THR A 13 0.33 5.14 6.06
CA THR A 13 0.93 6.31 6.69
C THR A 13 1.95 6.96 5.77
N ARG A 14 1.64 8.16 5.27
CA ARG A 14 2.51 8.94 4.38
C ARG A 14 2.65 10.36 4.89
N LYS A 15 3.90 10.80 5.12
CA LYS A 15 4.23 12.16 5.60
C LYS A 15 3.43 12.56 6.86
N GLY A 16 3.29 11.64 7.81
CA GLY A 16 2.57 11.89 9.07
C GLY A 16 1.05 11.88 8.98
N LYS A 17 0.47 11.62 7.79
CA LYS A 17 -0.97 11.40 7.63
C LYS A 17 -1.25 9.92 7.41
N THR A 18 -2.23 9.40 8.13
CA THR A 18 -2.73 8.04 7.93
C THR A 18 -4.00 8.11 7.09
N VAL A 19 -4.05 7.33 6.02
CA VAL A 19 -5.21 7.22 5.13
C VAL A 19 -5.64 5.78 5.09
N GLU A 20 -6.92 5.52 5.30
CA GLU A 20 -7.47 4.17 5.24
C GLU A 20 -7.87 3.81 3.81
N GLY A 21 -7.74 2.53 3.48
CA GLY A 21 -8.13 1.98 2.20
C GLY A 21 -8.21 0.46 2.22
N LYS A 22 -8.23 -0.14 1.04
CA LYS A 22 -8.26 -1.59 0.83
C LYS A 22 -7.03 -2.03 0.07
N PHE A 23 -6.39 -3.08 0.54
CA PHE A 23 -5.26 -3.68 -0.15
C PHE A 23 -5.72 -4.26 -1.49
N VAL A 24 -5.06 -3.88 -2.58
CA VAL A 24 -5.35 -4.36 -3.93
C VAL A 24 -4.34 -5.42 -4.35
N GLY A 25 -3.05 -5.15 -4.11
CA GLY A 25 -1.95 -6.03 -4.49
C GLY A 25 -0.57 -5.45 -4.19
N GLU A 26 0.45 -6.21 -4.57
CA GLU A 26 1.86 -5.84 -4.49
C GLU A 26 2.46 -5.78 -5.90
N GLU A 27 3.20 -4.72 -6.19
CA GLU A 27 3.93 -4.50 -7.44
C GLU A 27 5.43 -4.37 -7.11
N ASP A 28 6.27 -5.22 -7.69
CA ASP A 28 7.73 -5.07 -7.58
C ASP A 28 8.25 -4.20 -8.72
N ALA A 29 8.77 -3.02 -8.37
CA ALA A 29 9.34 -2.08 -9.34
C ALA A 29 10.79 -2.44 -9.75
N GLY A 30 11.31 -3.60 -9.35
CA GLY A 30 12.63 -4.11 -9.74
C GLY A 30 13.79 -3.47 -8.98
N ALA A 31 15.02 -3.81 -9.36
CA ALA A 31 16.23 -3.28 -8.73
C ALA A 31 16.62 -1.92 -9.34
N GLY A 32 16.50 -0.83 -8.57
CA GLY A 32 16.84 0.51 -9.04
C GLY A 32 16.55 1.62 -8.03
N ARG A 33 16.88 2.86 -8.37
CA ARG A 33 16.58 4.04 -7.55
C ARG A 33 15.07 4.29 -7.58
N GLY A 34 14.37 3.87 -6.52
CA GLY A 34 12.89 3.83 -6.49
C GLY A 34 12.29 2.43 -6.69
N GLY A 35 13.15 1.43 -6.91
CA GLY A 35 12.79 0.03 -7.03
C GLY A 35 12.32 -0.63 -5.73
N GLY A 36 11.98 -1.92 -5.79
CA GLY A 36 11.46 -2.73 -4.70
C GLY A 36 9.93 -2.76 -4.61
N ILE A 37 9.42 -3.47 -3.60
CA ILE A 37 7.99 -3.76 -3.45
C ILE A 37 7.21 -2.47 -3.14
N TRP A 38 6.10 -2.31 -3.84
CA TRP A 38 5.06 -1.32 -3.62
C TRP A 38 3.76 -2.04 -3.34
N ILE A 39 3.03 -1.55 -2.35
CA ILE A 39 1.68 -1.99 -2.04
C ILE A 39 0.70 -1.01 -2.67
N GLU A 40 -0.20 -1.54 -3.48
CA GLU A 40 -1.32 -0.79 -4.05
C GLU A 40 -2.53 -0.87 -3.12
N VAL A 41 -3.04 0.30 -2.74
CA VAL A 41 -4.18 0.47 -1.85
C VAL A 41 -5.24 1.31 -2.54
N ASP A 42 -6.45 0.79 -2.60
CA ASP A 42 -7.64 1.51 -3.06
C ASP A 42 -8.20 2.32 -1.89
N LEU A 43 -8.15 3.65 -2.01
CA LEU A 43 -8.67 4.58 -1.01
C LEU A 43 -10.19 4.80 -1.16
N GLY A 44 -10.82 4.20 -2.18
CA GLY A 44 -12.20 4.46 -2.55
C GLY A 44 -12.33 5.60 -3.55
N GLU A 45 -13.54 5.78 -4.09
CA GLU A 45 -13.88 6.84 -5.07
C GLU A 45 -13.02 6.82 -6.36
N GLY A 46 -12.51 5.65 -6.74
CA GLY A 46 -11.64 5.49 -7.91
C GLY A 46 -10.21 5.99 -7.72
N LYS A 47 -9.79 6.28 -6.47
CA LYS A 47 -8.42 6.69 -6.15
C LYS A 47 -7.61 5.53 -5.61
N THR A 48 -6.59 5.10 -6.36
CA THR A 48 -5.57 4.18 -5.86
C THR A 48 -4.32 4.94 -5.44
N THR A 49 -3.62 4.41 -4.44
CA THR A 49 -2.33 4.91 -4.00
C THR A 49 -1.34 3.77 -3.87
N ARG A 50 -0.06 4.08 -4.10
CA ARG A 50 1.04 3.15 -3.93
C ARG A 50 1.88 3.58 -2.74
N ALA A 51 2.14 2.64 -1.85
CA ALA A 51 2.90 2.88 -0.63
C ALA A 51 3.95 1.80 -0.42
N ARG A 52 5.02 2.12 0.31
CA ARG A 52 5.98 1.09 0.69
C ARG A 52 5.36 0.12 1.71
N PRO A 53 5.74 -1.16 1.74
CA PRO A 53 5.27 -2.10 2.75
C PRO A 53 5.44 -1.58 4.18
N ALA A 54 6.54 -0.87 4.47
CA ALA A 54 6.79 -0.25 5.77
C ALA A 54 5.81 0.88 6.14
N GLN A 55 5.06 1.40 5.17
CA GLN A 55 4.07 2.47 5.35
C GLN A 55 2.64 1.93 5.40
N VAL A 56 2.44 0.62 5.18
CA VAL A 56 1.11 0.00 5.19
C VAL A 56 0.98 -0.85 6.44
N SER A 57 -0.12 -0.68 7.16
CA SER A 57 -0.47 -1.47 8.33
C SER A 57 -1.88 -2.04 8.16
N ALA A 58 -2.15 -3.19 8.78
CA ALA A 58 -3.52 -3.68 8.89
C ALA A 58 -4.30 -2.67 9.75
N ALA A 59 -5.48 -2.26 9.26
CA ALA A 59 -6.41 -1.42 10.01
C ALA A 59 -7.38 -2.29 10.81
#